data_AF-A0A1B6KZ15-F1
#
_entry.id   AF-A0A1B6KZ15-F1
#
_cell.length_a   1.000
_cell.length_b   1.000
_cell.length_c   1.000
_cell.angle_alpha   90.00
_cell.angle_beta   90.00
_cell.angle_gamma   90.00
#
_symmetry.space_group_name_H-M   'P 1'
#
loop_
_entity.id
_entity.type
_entity.pdbx_description
1 polymer ?
#
loop_
_entity_poly.entity_id
_entity_poly.type
_entity_poly.pdbx_seq_one_letter_code
_entity_poly.pdbx_strand_id
1 'polypeptide(L)'
;MAIARLAIVLLLAVTACNCLEPAFYECTNSDQCNKGECCSMGRQRFSLPICKRMESLGDFCYPGAAGEPFNSTLEYPNGSKLDVTNIYLLFCPCELGQKSR
;
A
#
# COMPACT_ATOMS: atom_id res chain seq x y z
N MET A 1 -25.08 14.35 -36.67
CA MET A 1 -25.29 13.21 -35.72
C MET A 1 -24.01 12.42 -35.43
N ALA A 2 -23.15 12.12 -36.41
CA ALA A 2 -21.89 11.39 -36.17
C ALA A 2 -20.89 12.13 -35.27
N ILE A 3 -20.77 13.46 -35.43
CA ILE A 3 -19.87 14.32 -34.64
C ILE A 3 -20.26 14.31 -33.15
N ALA A 4 -21.56 14.38 -32.87
CA ALA A 4 -22.07 14.30 -31.50
C ALA A 4 -21.78 12.94 -30.86
N ARG A 5 -21.85 11.84 -31.62
CA ARG A 5 -21.52 10.50 -31.12
C ARG A 5 -20.03 10.34 -30.83
N LEU A 6 -19.16 10.86 -31.71
CA LEU A 6 -17.71 10.89 -31.47
C LEU A 6 -17.34 11.71 -30.23
N ALA A 7 -17.97 12.87 -30.05
CA ALA A 7 -17.75 13.71 -28.87
C ALA A 7 -18.21 13.01 -27.58
N ILE A 8 -19.35 12.33 -27.60
CA ILE A 8 -19.87 11.56 -26.45
C ILE A 8 -18.93 10.39 -26.10
N VAL A 9 -18.42 9.66 -27.11
CA VAL A 9 -17.48 8.54 -26.88
C VAL A 9 -16.16 9.05 -26.28
N LEU A 10 -15.64 10.18 -26.76
CA LEU A 10 -14.44 10.82 -26.22
C LEU A 10 -14.64 11.29 -24.77
N LEU A 11 -15.79 11.91 -24.45
CA LEU A 11 -16.14 12.32 -23.10
C LEU A 11 -16.22 11.14 -22.12
N LEU A 12 -16.82 10.02 -22.53
CA LEU A 12 -16.92 8.81 -21.71
C LEU A 12 -15.55 8.17 -21.44
N ALA A 13 -14.65 8.16 -22.43
CA ALA A 13 -13.29 7.65 -22.28
C ALA A 13 -12.46 8.47 -21.27
N VAL A 14 -12.64 9.79 -21.26
CA VAL A 14 -11.96 10.68 -20.29
C VAL A 14 -12.49 10.46 -18.87
N THR A 15 -13.80 10.26 -18.68
CA THR A 15 -14.38 9.99 -17.35
C THR A 15 -14.00 8.63 -16.76
N ALA A 16 -13.70 7.63 -17.60
CA ALA A 16 -13.27 6.32 -17.14
C ALA A 16 -11.80 6.30 -16.68
N CYS A 17 -10.98 7.26 -17.16
CA CYS A 17 -9.61 7.43 -16.70
C CYS A 17 -9.55 8.48 -15.58
N ASN A 18 -10.10 8.17 -14.40
CA ASN A 18 -9.71 8.83 -13.15
C ASN A 18 -8.30 8.39 -12.74
N CYS A 19 -7.36 8.43 -13.69
CA CYS A 19 -5.99 7.97 -13.59
C CYS A 19 -5.08 8.99 -12.88
N LEU A 20 -5.66 10.01 -12.24
CA LEU A 20 -4.94 11.19 -11.76
C LEU A 20 -5.05 11.40 -10.26
N GLU A 21 -5.09 10.31 -9.50
CA GLU A 21 -4.48 10.37 -8.17
C GLU A 21 -3.09 9.75 -8.34
N PRO A 22 -2.00 10.55 -8.41
CA PRO A 22 -0.67 9.98 -8.23
C PRO A 22 -0.65 9.40 -6.81
N ALA A 23 -0.94 8.11 -6.68
CA ALA A 23 -0.81 7.41 -5.42
C ALA A 23 0.69 7.37 -5.13
N PHE A 24 1.14 8.30 -4.29
CA PHE A 24 2.52 8.33 -3.81
C PHE A 24 2.85 7.09 -2.96
N TYR A 25 1.84 6.30 -2.61
CA TYR A 25 1.90 5.07 -1.83
C TYR A 25 1.40 3.88 -2.67
N GLU A 26 1.91 2.69 -2.41
CA GLU A 26 1.54 1.48 -3.18
C GLU A 26 0.38 0.72 -2.55
N CYS A 27 0.19 0.85 -1.23
CA CYS A 27 -0.82 0.09 -0.49
C CYS A 27 -1.38 0.90 0.67
N THR A 28 -2.63 0.61 1.04
CA THR A 28 -3.25 1.08 2.30
C THR A 28 -3.64 -0.07 3.22
N ASN A 29 -3.52 -1.30 2.71
CA ASN A 29 -3.79 -2.53 3.42
C ASN A 29 -2.92 -3.67 2.86
N SER A 30 -2.44 -4.56 3.73
CA SER A 30 -1.65 -5.72 3.31
C SER A 30 -2.39 -6.67 2.34
N ASP A 31 -3.73 -6.68 2.37
CA ASP A 31 -4.56 -7.48 1.45
C ASP A 31 -4.49 -7.00 -0.01
N GLN A 32 -3.91 -5.81 -0.25
CA GLN A 32 -3.67 -5.27 -1.59
C GLN A 32 -2.33 -5.74 -2.19
N CYS A 33 -1.43 -6.29 -1.37
CA CYS A 33 -0.12 -6.78 -1.81
C CYS A 33 -0.21 -8.25 -2.28
N ASN A 34 0.83 -8.73 -2.97
CA ASN A 34 0.85 -10.11 -3.44
C ASN A 34 0.98 -11.11 -2.28
N LYS A 35 0.76 -12.39 -2.58
CA LYS A 35 1.01 -13.46 -1.61
C LYS A 35 2.49 -13.47 -1.19
N GLY A 36 2.75 -13.49 0.11
CA GLY A 36 4.11 -13.39 0.66
C GLY A 36 4.63 -11.95 0.71
N GLU A 37 3.76 -10.95 0.53
CA GLU A 37 4.05 -9.54 0.74
C GLU A 37 3.13 -8.97 1.83
N CYS A 38 3.61 -7.91 2.49
CA CYS A 38 2.82 -7.12 3.41
C CYS A 38 2.92 -5.63 3.06
N CYS A 39 1.92 -4.86 3.47
CA CYS A 39 1.98 -3.41 3.39
C CYS A 39 2.77 -2.88 4.58
N SER A 40 3.88 -2.18 4.33
CA SER A 40 4.74 -1.65 5.38
C SER A 40 5.18 -0.21 5.13
N MET A 41 5.43 0.53 6.21
CA MET A 41 5.95 1.90 6.12
C MET A 41 7.15 2.11 7.07
N GLY A 42 8.03 3.03 6.69
CA GLY A 42 9.13 3.45 7.57
C GLY A 42 8.66 4.23 8.79
N ARG A 43 9.55 4.41 9.78
CA ARG A 43 9.32 5.31 10.94
C ARG A 43 9.62 6.78 10.67
N GLN A 44 10.10 7.11 9.47
CA GLN A 44 10.40 8.49 9.10
C GLN A 44 9.09 9.27 8.90
N ARG A 45 9.10 10.57 9.19
CA ARG A 45 7.94 11.43 8.90
C ARG A 45 7.62 11.37 7.41
N PHE A 46 6.33 11.29 7.10
CA PHE A 46 5.82 11.23 5.73
C PHE A 46 6.29 9.99 4.96
N SER A 47 6.65 8.91 5.67
CA SER A 47 6.87 7.61 5.03
C SER A 47 5.60 7.18 4.30
N LEU A 48 5.79 6.66 3.10
CA LEU A 48 4.72 6.18 2.25
C LEU A 48 4.62 4.65 2.43
N PRO A 49 3.42 4.10 2.64
CA PRO A 49 3.23 2.67 2.72
C PRO A 49 3.49 2.02 1.35
N ILE A 50 4.29 0.96 1.36
CA ILE A 50 4.72 0.20 0.18
C ILE A 50 4.57 -1.30 0.41
N CYS A 51 4.36 -2.06 -0.67
CA CYS A 51 4.35 -3.51 -0.58
C CYS A 51 5.80 -4.02 -0.44
N LYS A 52 6.06 -4.81 0.60
CA LYS A 52 7.35 -5.46 0.81
C LYS A 52 7.17 -6.96 0.93
N ARG A 53 8.12 -7.71 0.38
CA ARG A 53 8.20 -9.15 0.61
C ARG A 53 8.39 -9.45 2.09
N MET A 54 7.63 -10.43 2.57
CA MET A 54 7.89 -11.10 3.83
C MET A 54 9.20 -11.88 3.68
N GLU A 55 10.01 -11.87 4.74
CA GLU A 55 11.25 -12.63 4.77
C GLU A 55 10.93 -14.13 4.75
N SER A 56 11.58 -14.89 3.87
CA SER A 56 11.24 -16.29 3.58
C SER A 56 11.87 -17.27 4.58
N LEU A 57 11.50 -18.55 4.52
CA LEU A 57 12.08 -19.63 5.34
C LEU A 57 13.61 -19.73 5.13
N GLY A 58 14.37 -19.24 6.12
CA GLY A 58 15.84 -19.22 6.11
C GLY A 58 16.45 -17.83 6.09
N ASP A 59 15.65 -16.79 5.82
CA ASP A 59 16.09 -15.40 5.92
C ASP A 59 16.11 -14.93 7.38
N PHE A 60 16.96 -13.94 7.67
CA PHE A 60 16.98 -13.30 8.98
C PHE A 60 15.72 -12.45 9.15
N CYS A 61 14.67 -13.03 9.72
CA CYS A 61 13.51 -12.27 10.15
C CYS A 61 13.82 -11.57 11.48
N TYR A 62 13.60 -10.25 11.55
CA TYR A 62 13.80 -9.50 12.78
C TYR A 62 12.76 -9.94 13.83
N PRO A 63 13.15 -10.41 15.03
CA PRO A 63 12.19 -10.93 16.02
C PRO A 63 11.17 -9.89 16.48
N GLY A 64 11.53 -8.60 16.47
CA GLY A 64 10.62 -7.49 16.75
C GLY A 64 9.75 -7.09 15.55
N ALA A 65 9.88 -7.73 14.39
CA ALA A 65 9.04 -7.52 13.21
C ALA A 65 7.72 -8.29 13.27
N ALA A 66 7.59 -9.24 14.21
CA ALA A 66 6.31 -9.84 14.58
C ALA A 66 5.41 -8.85 15.36
N GLY A 67 5.57 -7.54 15.12
CA GLY A 67 4.66 -6.53 15.64
C GLY A 67 3.27 -6.75 15.06
N GLU A 68 2.23 -6.43 15.84
CA GLU A 68 0.88 -6.47 15.32
C GLU A 68 0.71 -5.39 14.24
N PRO A 69 -0.01 -5.70 13.15
CA PRO A 69 -0.35 -4.68 12.18
C PRO A 69 -1.19 -3.59 12.87
N PHE A 70 -1.05 -2.35 12.40
CA PHE A 70 -1.73 -1.21 12.98
C PHE A 70 -2.65 -0.52 11.97
N ASN A 71 -3.61 0.22 12.52
CA ASN A 71 -4.54 1.06 11.78
C ASN A 71 -4.29 2.53 12.19
N SER A 72 -4.29 3.44 11.22
CA SER A 72 -4.07 4.85 11.50
C SER A 72 -4.56 5.73 10.35
N THR A 73 -4.59 7.04 10.59
CA THR A 73 -4.76 8.05 9.54
C THR A 73 -3.45 8.81 9.43
N LEU A 74 -2.75 8.66 8.30
CA LEU A 74 -1.51 9.38 8.00
C LEU A 74 -1.85 10.76 7.45
N GLU A 75 -1.14 11.79 7.91
CA GLU A 75 -1.27 13.16 7.42
C GLU A 75 0.03 13.59 6.73
N TYR A 76 -0.09 14.08 5.49
CA TYR A 76 1.05 14.47 4.65
C TYR A 76 1.17 16.01 4.55
N PRO A 77 2.34 16.55 4.15
CA PRO A 77 2.60 17.99 4.15
C PRO A 77 1.69 18.81 3.23
N ASN A 78 1.10 18.16 2.22
CA ASN A 78 0.12 18.75 1.31
C ASN A 78 -1.29 18.87 1.93
N GLY A 79 -1.47 18.47 3.20
CA GLY A 79 -2.76 18.43 3.88
C GLY A 79 -3.61 17.20 3.53
N SER A 80 -3.12 16.31 2.67
CA SER A 80 -3.81 15.05 2.36
C SER A 80 -3.75 14.10 3.54
N LYS A 81 -4.83 13.32 3.70
CA LYS A 81 -4.97 12.29 4.73
C LYS A 81 -5.14 10.94 4.06
N LEU A 82 -4.52 9.93 4.64
CA LEU A 82 -4.55 8.56 4.14
C LEU A 82 -4.91 7.61 5.28
N ASP A 83 -6.08 6.98 5.18
CA ASP A 83 -6.47 5.93 6.10
C ASP A 83 -5.77 4.63 5.72
N VAL A 84 -5.01 4.09 6.67
CA VAL A 84 -4.28 2.83 6.53
C VAL A 84 -4.81 1.81 7.53
N THR A 85 -4.96 0.57 7.07
CA THR A 85 -5.47 -0.54 7.87
C THR A 85 -4.64 -1.77 7.63
N ASN A 86 -4.39 -2.58 8.65
CA ASN A 86 -3.62 -3.81 8.51
C ASN A 86 -2.23 -3.59 7.85
N ILE A 87 -1.49 -2.58 8.32
CA ILE A 87 -0.14 -2.27 7.82
C ILE A 87 0.92 -2.44 8.92
N TYR A 88 2.17 -2.66 8.52
CA TYR A 88 3.29 -2.90 9.44
C TYR A 88 4.27 -1.74 9.49
N LEU A 89 4.86 -1.52 10.66
CA LEU A 89 5.88 -0.48 10.85
C LEU A 89 7.27 -1.10 10.73
N LEU A 90 8.12 -0.50 9.89
CA LEU A 90 9.49 -0.92 9.54
C LEU A 90 9.62 -2.24 8.78
N PHE A 91 9.03 -3.31 9.30
CA PHE A 91 9.28 -4.69 8.88
C PHE A 91 7.97 -5.44 8.70
N CYS A 92 7.92 -6.31 7.68
CA CYS A 92 6.85 -7.29 7.52
C CYS A 92 6.96 -8.41 8.57
N PRO A 93 5.85 -9.07 8.91
CA PRO A 93 5.90 -10.23 9.77
C PRO A 93 6.67 -11.36 9.09
N CYS A 94 7.22 -12.28 9.88
CA CYS A 94 7.80 -13.50 9.35
C CYS A 94 6.69 -14.38 8.75
N GLU A 95 6.98 -15.11 7.67
CA GLU A 95 6.03 -16.12 7.17
C GLU A 95 5.69 -17.16 8.24
N LEU A 96 4.43 -17.61 8.24
CA LEU A 96 3.86 -18.56 9.21
C LEU A 96 4.76 -19.78 9.42
N GLY A 97 5.17 -20.02 10.67
CA GLY A 97 5.99 -21.17 11.07
C GLY A 97 7.38 -20.82 11.58
N GLN A 98 7.81 -19.55 11.49
CA GLN A 98 9.10 -19.11 12.01
C GLN A 98 8.99 -18.60 13.45
N LYS A 99 9.69 -19.27 14.39
CA LYS A 99 10.03 -18.70 15.70
C LYS A 99 11.44 -18.13 15.59
N SER A 100 11.62 -16.89 16.06
CA SER A 100 12.95 -16.30 16.30
C SER A 100 13.86 -17.34 16.93
N ARG A 101 15.03 -17.58 16.34
CA ARG A 101 16.09 -18.34 16.99
C ARG A 101 16.53 -17.61 18.27
#